data_AF-A0A226BYL9-F1
#
_entry.id   AF-A0A226BYL9-F1
#
_cell.length_a   1.000
_cell.length_b   1.000
_cell.length_c   1.000
_cell.angle_alpha   90.00
_cell.angle_beta   90.00
_cell.angle_gamma   90.00
#
_symmetry.space_group_name_H-M   'P 1'
#
loop_
_entity.id
_entity.type
_entity.pdbx_description
1 polymer ?
#
loop_
_entity_poly.entity_id
_entity_poly.type
_entity_poly.pdbx_seq_one_letter_code
_entity_poly.pdbx_strand_id
1 'polypeptide(L)'
;MIGRDNIYMDVLGEALNHPITGIGLTGDVTYRGGYVYNFFIEILSHFGLIIGILIIVAVVLAIIKTIFNKNPYIANMCLIWLGYGFVHLVSNSYLTSFRFWIFLGKVLKGLNLKWKL
;
A
#
# COMPACT_ATOMS: atom_id res chain seq x y z
N MET A 1 3.03 -20.17 -0.43
CA MET A 1 2.19 -19.39 -1.36
C MET A 1 2.02 -20.22 -2.62
N ILE A 2 0.93 -20.99 -2.71
CA ILE A 2 0.51 -21.74 -3.91
C ILE A 2 -1.01 -21.57 -3.94
N GLY A 3 -1.59 -21.06 -5.03
CA GLY A 3 -3.04 -21.03 -5.23
C GLY A 3 -3.73 -19.66 -5.32
N ARG A 4 -3.02 -18.53 -5.18
CA ARG A 4 -3.59 -17.19 -5.46
C ARG A 4 -3.13 -16.56 -6.76
N ASP A 5 -2.24 -17.23 -7.51
CA ASP A 5 -1.68 -16.68 -8.75
C ASP A 5 -2.78 -16.38 -9.77
N ASN A 6 -3.81 -17.22 -9.84
CA ASN A 6 -4.98 -16.97 -10.66
C ASN A 6 -5.71 -15.68 -10.22
N ILE A 7 -5.78 -15.37 -8.92
CA ILE A 7 -6.43 -14.13 -8.41
C ILE A 7 -5.61 -12.93 -8.84
N TYR A 8 -4.30 -13.03 -8.73
CA TYR A 8 -3.39 -11.97 -9.12
C TYR A 8 -3.46 -11.70 -10.62
N MET A 9 -3.44 -12.75 -11.44
CA MET A 9 -3.52 -12.62 -12.90
C MET A 9 -4.84 -12.03 -13.36
N ASP A 10 -5.97 -12.44 -12.78
CA ASP A 10 -7.27 -11.90 -13.18
C ASP A 10 -7.43 -10.43 -12.79
N VAL A 11 -7.10 -10.08 -11.53
CA VAL A 11 -7.23 -8.70 -11.06
C VAL A 11 -6.26 -7.77 -11.80
N LEU A 12 -5.04 -8.24 -12.07
CA LEU A 12 -4.09 -7.47 -12.89
C LEU A 12 -4.55 -7.39 -14.34
N GLY A 13 -5.11 -8.47 -14.92
CA GLY A 13 -5.67 -8.48 -16.26
C GLY A 13 -6.76 -7.43 -16.43
N GLU A 14 -7.68 -7.33 -15.47
CA GLU A 14 -8.73 -6.31 -15.50
C GLU A 14 -8.18 -4.91 -15.25
N ALA A 15 -7.21 -4.76 -14.34
CA ALA A 15 -6.52 -3.49 -14.13
C ALA A 15 -5.79 -3.00 -15.40
N LEU A 16 -5.28 -3.90 -16.23
CA LEU A 16 -4.64 -3.58 -17.50
C LEU A 16 -5.64 -3.08 -18.56
N ASN A 17 -6.92 -3.49 -18.49
CA ASN A 17 -7.98 -2.92 -19.33
C ASN A 17 -8.32 -1.48 -18.92
N HIS A 18 -8.05 -1.12 -17.65
CA HIS A 18 -8.32 0.19 -17.08
C HIS A 18 -7.04 0.86 -16.53
N PRO A 19 -6.02 1.14 -17.36
CA PRO A 19 -4.68 1.50 -16.89
C PRO A 19 -4.60 2.87 -16.19
N ILE A 20 -5.58 3.75 -16.41
CA ILE A 20 -5.62 5.10 -15.83
C ILE A 20 -6.48 5.15 -14.57
N THR A 21 -7.68 4.56 -14.61
CA THR A 21 -8.66 4.65 -13.51
C THR A 21 -8.57 3.46 -12.55
N GLY A 22 -7.99 2.35 -12.98
CA GLY A 22 -8.14 1.07 -12.31
C GLY A 22 -9.56 0.54 -12.38
N ILE A 23 -9.80 -0.52 -11.60
CA ILE A 23 -11.12 -1.14 -11.40
C ILE A 23 -11.86 -0.54 -10.18
N GLY A 24 -11.29 0.47 -9.54
CA GLY A 24 -11.85 1.14 -8.36
C GLY A 24 -11.63 0.39 -7.05
N LEU A 25 -11.92 1.06 -5.94
CA LEU A 25 -11.83 0.49 -4.60
C LEU A 25 -12.81 -0.68 -4.48
N THR A 26 -12.37 -1.80 -3.90
CA THR A 26 -13.14 -3.05 -3.76
C THR A 26 -13.51 -3.74 -5.07
N GLY A 27 -13.00 -3.28 -6.22
CA GLY A 27 -13.26 -3.92 -7.51
C GLY A 27 -12.77 -5.37 -7.56
N ASP A 28 -11.73 -5.70 -6.79
CA ASP A 28 -11.24 -7.07 -6.59
C ASP A 28 -12.27 -7.99 -5.90
N VAL A 29 -12.98 -7.46 -4.88
CA VAL A 29 -14.08 -8.16 -4.21
C VAL A 29 -15.27 -8.34 -5.15
N THR A 30 -15.61 -7.32 -5.93
CA THR A 30 -16.74 -7.38 -6.87
C THR A 30 -16.50 -8.37 -8.00
N TYR A 31 -15.27 -8.46 -8.52
CA TYR A 31 -14.96 -9.33 -9.67
C TYR A 31 -14.73 -10.80 -9.30
N ARG A 32 -14.19 -11.08 -8.10
CA ARG A 32 -13.80 -12.46 -7.72
C ARG A 32 -14.29 -12.93 -6.35
N GLY A 33 -15.02 -12.11 -5.61
CA GLY A 33 -15.60 -12.47 -4.32
C GLY A 33 -14.62 -12.43 -3.13
N GLY A 34 -13.43 -11.83 -3.29
CA GLY A 34 -12.48 -11.71 -2.19
C GLY A 34 -11.28 -10.83 -2.49
N TYR A 35 -10.65 -10.31 -1.43
CA TYR A 35 -9.50 -9.42 -1.53
C TYR A 35 -8.24 -10.14 -2.01
N VAL A 36 -7.42 -9.40 -2.76
CA VAL A 36 -6.12 -9.88 -3.23
C VAL A 36 -5.14 -10.13 -2.08
N TYR A 37 -5.19 -9.31 -1.01
CA TYR A 37 -4.25 -9.31 0.13
C TYR A 37 -2.80 -9.15 -0.31
N ASN A 38 -2.60 -8.31 -1.32
CA ASN A 38 -1.28 -7.89 -1.78
C ASN A 38 -1.34 -6.40 -2.04
N PHE A 39 -0.69 -5.62 -1.17
CA PHE A 39 -0.68 -4.16 -1.23
C PHE A 39 -0.37 -3.61 -2.63
N PHE A 40 0.65 -4.15 -3.31
CA PHE A 40 1.06 -3.63 -4.61
C PHE A 40 -0.02 -3.89 -5.67
N ILE A 41 -0.58 -5.10 -5.70
CA ILE A 41 -1.62 -5.44 -6.66
C ILE A 41 -2.89 -4.66 -6.36
N GLU A 42 -3.28 -4.52 -5.10
CA GLU A 42 -4.46 -3.74 -4.69
C GLU A 42 -4.31 -2.26 -5.08
N ILE A 43 -3.15 -1.64 -4.90
CA ILE A 43 -2.95 -0.25 -5.31
C ILE A 43 -2.99 -0.10 -6.83
N LEU A 44 -2.34 -1.00 -7.58
CA LEU A 44 -2.35 -0.96 -9.04
C LEU A 44 -3.74 -1.22 -9.61
N SER A 45 -4.50 -2.15 -9.02
CA SER A 45 -5.86 -2.45 -9.46
C SER A 45 -6.84 -1.35 -9.09
N HIS A 46 -6.78 -0.79 -7.88
CA HIS A 46 -7.74 0.22 -7.45
C HIS A 46 -7.58 1.57 -8.15
N PHE A 47 -6.34 1.99 -8.44
CA PHE A 47 -6.06 3.32 -8.96
C PHE A 47 -5.55 3.33 -10.40
N GLY A 48 -5.35 2.15 -11.01
CA GLY A 48 -4.72 2.01 -12.31
C GLY A 48 -3.21 2.02 -12.21
N LEU A 49 -2.54 1.64 -13.31
CA LEU A 49 -1.09 1.52 -13.36
C LEU A 49 -0.38 2.86 -13.10
N ILE A 50 -0.81 3.93 -13.76
CA ILE A 50 -0.08 5.21 -13.70
C ILE A 50 -0.14 5.79 -12.29
N ILE A 51 -1.35 5.96 -11.75
CA ILE A 51 -1.55 6.53 -10.41
C ILE A 51 -1.07 5.55 -9.34
N GLY A 52 -1.31 4.25 -9.52
CA GLY A 52 -0.87 3.22 -8.58
C GLY A 52 0.65 3.17 -8.43
N ILE A 53 1.41 3.25 -9.53
CA ILE A 53 2.89 3.34 -9.47
C ILE A 53 3.33 4.59 -8.72
N LEU A 54 2.71 5.75 -9.00
CA LEU A 54 3.04 6.99 -8.29
C LEU A 54 2.80 6.85 -6.78
N ILE A 55 1.69 6.25 -6.37
CA ILE A 55 1.38 5.99 -4.95
C ILE A 55 2.42 5.04 -4.33
N ILE A 56 2.73 3.93 -4.99
CA ILE A 56 3.70 2.94 -4.51
C ILE A 56 5.07 3.60 -4.34
N VAL A 57 5.53 4.33 -5.35
CA VAL A 57 6.82 5.06 -5.32
C VAL A 57 6.82 6.08 -4.19
N ALA A 58 5.74 6.86 -4.02
CA ALA A 58 5.64 7.83 -2.94
C ALA A 58 5.74 7.17 -1.55
N VAL A 59 5.03 6.05 -1.34
CA VAL A 59 5.08 5.30 -0.07
C VAL A 59 6.48 4.73 0.17
N VAL A 60 7.10 4.11 -0.83
CA VAL A 60 8.45 3.54 -0.70
C VAL A 60 9.48 4.63 -0.41
N LEU A 61 9.46 5.75 -1.13
CA LEU A 61 10.35 6.88 -0.87
C LEU A 61 10.13 7.48 0.53
N ALA A 62 8.88 7.56 0.98
CA ALA A 62 8.55 8.04 2.32
C ALA A 62 9.12 7.13 3.41
N ILE A 63 9.02 5.80 3.22
CA ILE A 63 9.59 4.80 4.12
C ILE A 63 11.12 4.93 4.16
N ILE A 64 11.77 4.93 2.99
CA ILE A 64 13.24 5.08 2.88
C ILE A 64 13.71 6.34 3.60
N LYS A 65 13.10 7.49 3.28
CA LYS A 65 13.48 8.77 3.89
C LYS A 65 13.27 8.80 5.41
N THR A 66 12.28 8.08 5.91
CA THR A 66 12.01 8.02 7.37
C THR A 66 12.98 7.08 8.09
N ILE A 67 13.37 5.97 7.46
CA ILE A 67 14.36 5.03 8.02
C ILE A 67 15.75 5.69 8.10
N PHE A 68 16.13 6.47 7.09
CA PHE A 68 17.39 7.23 7.08
C PHE A 68 17.29 8.61 7.77
N ASN A 69 16.27 8.82 8.60
CA ASN A 69 16.15 10.06 9.38
C ASN A 69 17.29 10.15 10.42
N LYS A 70 17.89 11.34 10.55
CA LYS A 70 18.95 11.60 11.53
C LYS A 70 18.51 11.37 12.98
N ASN A 71 17.21 11.45 13.26
CA ASN A 71 16.67 11.17 14.57
C ASN A 71 16.44 9.66 14.75
N PRO A 72 17.23 8.96 15.57
CA PRO A 72 17.12 7.51 15.75
C PRO A 72 15.78 7.08 16.35
N TYR A 73 15.11 7.95 17.13
CA TYR A 73 13.78 7.67 17.65
C TYR A 73 12.74 7.57 16.53
N ILE A 74 12.79 8.46 15.55
CA ILE A 74 11.88 8.45 14.40
C ILE A 74 12.14 7.22 13.52
N ALA A 75 13.42 6.92 13.23
CA ALA A 75 13.81 5.76 12.45
C ALA A 75 13.37 4.45 13.12
N ASN A 76 13.65 4.27 14.42
CA ASN A 76 13.27 3.07 15.17
C ASN A 76 11.75 2.89 15.26
N MET A 77 11.00 3.98 15.52
CA MET A 77 9.54 3.94 15.48
C MET A 77 9.02 3.52 14.09
N CYS A 78 9.59 4.06 13.02
CA CYS A 78 9.22 3.67 11.66
C CYS A 78 9.47 2.19 11.40
N LEU A 79 10.62 1.64 11.82
CA LEU A 79 10.94 0.21 11.66
C LEU A 79 9.97 -0.71 12.42
N ILE A 80 9.62 -0.35 13.67
CA ILE A 80 8.64 -1.11 14.47
C ILE A 80 7.29 -1.14 13.76
N TRP A 81 6.80 0.03 13.30
CA TRP A 81 5.51 0.11 12.62
C TRP A 81 5.55 -0.47 11.20
N LEU A 82 6.70 -0.51 10.53
CA LEU A 82 6.86 -1.22 9.26
C LEU A 82 6.66 -2.73 9.47
N GLY A 83 7.32 -3.28 10.50
CA GLY A 83 7.15 -4.68 10.88
C GLY A 83 5.72 -5.02 11.32
N TYR A 84 5.08 -4.14 12.09
CA TYR A 84 3.74 -4.40 12.66
C TYR A 84 2.57 -4.00 11.75
N GLY A 85 2.76 -3.05 10.84
CA GLY A 85 1.71 -2.49 9.99
C GLY A 85 1.76 -3.02 8.55
N PHE A 86 2.94 -3.03 7.94
CA PHE A 86 3.10 -3.35 6.52
C PHE A 86 3.20 -4.85 6.27
N VAL A 87 3.89 -5.61 7.13
CA VAL A 87 4.01 -7.09 6.99
C VAL A 87 2.65 -7.79 7.14
N HIS A 88 1.72 -7.21 7.90
CA HIS A 88 0.38 -7.75 8.07
C HIS A 88 -0.53 -7.58 6.84
N LEU A 89 -0.08 -6.87 5.80
CA LEU A 89 -0.79 -6.77 4.51
C LEU A 89 -0.77 -8.07 3.71
N VAL A 90 -0.07 -9.11 4.19
CA VAL A 90 -0.11 -10.47 3.62
C VAL A 90 -1.44 -11.18 3.94
N SER A 91 -2.17 -10.74 4.97
CA SER A 91 -3.45 -11.34 5.39
C SER A 91 -4.62 -10.37 5.45
N ASN A 92 -4.39 -9.07 5.22
CA ASN A 92 -5.41 -8.03 5.26
C ASN A 92 -5.20 -7.03 4.13
N SER A 93 -6.29 -6.42 3.66
CA SER A 93 -6.22 -5.30 2.72
C SER A 93 -5.75 -4.04 3.44
N TYR A 94 -5.07 -3.14 2.71
CA TYR A 94 -4.73 -1.82 3.25
C TYR A 94 -5.97 -0.99 3.59
N LEU A 95 -7.12 -1.29 2.96
CA LEU A 95 -8.38 -0.61 3.25
C LEU A 95 -8.90 -0.92 4.65
N THR A 96 -8.77 -2.17 5.10
CA THR A 96 -9.36 -2.63 6.37
C THR A 96 -8.36 -2.67 7.53
N SER A 97 -7.06 -2.62 7.23
CA SER A 97 -6.01 -2.67 8.25
C SER A 97 -5.77 -1.30 8.90
N PHE A 98 -6.33 -1.06 10.09
CA PHE A 98 -6.02 0.15 10.87
C PHE A 98 -4.51 0.30 11.18
N ARG A 99 -3.79 -0.83 11.27
CA ARG A 99 -2.34 -0.85 11.55
C ARG A 99 -1.54 -0.23 10.42
N PHE A 100 -1.97 -0.44 9.17
CA PHE A 100 -1.37 0.20 8.00
C PHE A 100 -1.52 1.72 8.07
N TRP A 101 -2.70 2.22 8.40
CA TRP A 101 -2.94 3.66 8.48
C TRP A 101 -2.17 4.34 9.62
N ILE A 102 -2.03 3.67 10.78
CA ILE A 102 -1.17 4.17 11.86
C ILE A 102 0.29 4.22 11.39
N PHE A 103 0.77 3.15 10.75
CA PHE A 103 2.12 3.11 10.18
C PHE A 103 2.34 4.27 9.18
N LEU A 104 1.44 4.46 8.22
CA LEU A 104 1.53 5.53 7.24
C LEU A 104 1.57 6.92 7.91
N GLY A 105 0.73 7.14 8.94
CA GLY A 105 0.76 8.38 9.72
C GLY A 105 2.10 8.63 10.41
N LYS A 106 2.77 7.60 10.92
CA LYS A 106 4.12 7.72 11.51
C LYS A 106 5.17 8.03 10.46
N VAL A 107 5.13 7.37 9.31
CA VAL A 107 6.02 7.64 8.18
C VAL A 107 5.87 9.12 7.75
N LEU A 108 4.64 9.58 7.52
CA LEU A 108 4.37 10.96 7.11
C LEU A 108 4.80 12.00 8.16
N LYS A 109 4.62 11.72 9.45
CA LYS A 109 5.14 12.58 10.53
C LYS A 109 6.67 12.64 10.50
N GLY A 110 7.33 11.50 10.25
CA GLY A 110 8.79 11.41 10.14
C GLY A 110 9.38 12.21 8.97
N LEU A 111 8.57 12.55 7.97
CA LEU A 111 8.97 13.44 6.87
C LEU A 111 9.07 14.92 7.27
N ASN A 112 8.69 15.30 8.51
CA ASN A 112 8.62 16.69 8.96
C ASN A 112 7.82 17.57 7.97
N LEU A 113 6.77 17.01 7.37
CA LEU A 113 5.82 17.79 6.58
C LEU A 113 5.22 18.83 7.51
N LYS A 114 5.74 20.07 7.44
CA LYS A 114 5.15 21.23 8.10
C LYS A 114 3.81 21.43 7.42
N TRP A 115 2.74 20.99 8.08
CA TRP A 115 1.40 21.41 7.72
C TRP A 115 1.33 22.91 7.99
N LYS A 116 1.62 23.71 6.96
CA LYS A 116 1.23 25.13 6.94
C LYS A 116 -0.28 25.12 6.70
N LEU A 117 -1.04 25.11 7.80
CA LEU A 117 -2.42 25.56 7.80
C LEU A 117 -2.43 27.09 7.84
#